data_AF-A0A7V1EP38-F1
#
_entry.id   AF-A0A7V1EP38-F1
#
_cell.length_a   1.000
_cell.length_b   1.000
_cell.length_c   1.000
_cell.angle_alpha   90.00
_cell.angle_beta   90.00
_cell.angle_gamma   90.00
#
_symmetry.space_group_name_H-M   'P 1'
#
loop_
_entity.id
_entity.type
_entity.pdbx_description
1 polymer ?
#
loop_
_entity_poly.entity_id
_entity_poly.type
_entity_poly.pdbx_seq_one_letter_code
_entity_poly.pdbx_strand_id
1 'polypeptide(L)' 'EQILASAEEDLKLVQERYSLGSATILEVLDAQVSVSQARSSLVTIKYDAKTQEAQFRAILGTLDQDYR' A
#
# COMPACT_ATOMS: atom_id res chain seq x y z
N GLU A 1 -5.25 2.10 3.76
CA GLU A 1 -5.56 0.70 3.38
C GLU A 1 -6.55 0.60 2.23
N GLN A 2 -7.52 1.52 2.14
CA GLN A 2 -8.49 1.60 1.04
C GLN A 2 -7.88 1.58 -0.38
N ILE A 3 -6.72 2.20 -0.59
CA ILE A 3 -6.04 2.23 -1.90
C ILE A 3 -5.57 0.83 -2.33
N LEU A 4 -5.03 0.04 -1.41
CA LEU A 4 -4.58 -1.32 -1.70
C LEU A 4 -5.77 -2.22 -2.01
N ALA A 5 -6.82 -2.15 -1.19
CA ALA A 5 -8.03 -2.93 -1.39
C ALA A 5 -8.71 -2.62 -2.73
N SER A 6 -8.77 -1.34 -3.12
CA SER A 6 -9.30 -0.94 -4.43
C SER A 6 -8.49 -1.54 -5.58
N ALA A 7 -7.14 -1.43 -5.51
CA ALA A 7 -6.28 -1.96 -6.56
C ALA A 7 -6.37 -3.50 -6.68
N GLU A 8 -6.54 -4.20 -5.56
CA GLU A 8 -6.72 -5.65 -5.53
C GLU A 8 -8.06 -6.08 -6.16
N GLU A 9 -9.14 -5.34 -5.90
CA GLU A 9 -10.45 -5.57 -6.52
C GLU A 9 -10.40 -5.28 -8.04
N ASP A 10 -9.72 -4.21 -8.44
CA ASP A 10 -9.53 -3.85 -9.86
C ASP A 10 -8.76 -4.95 -10.61
N LEU A 11 -7.69 -5.49 -9.99
CA LEU A 11 -6.94 -6.61 -10.56
C LEU A 11 -7.84 -7.84 -10.76
N LYS A 12 -8.66 -8.16 -9.76
CA LYS A 12 -9.59 -9.30 -9.84
C LYS A 12 -10.61 -9.10 -10.96
N LEU A 13 -11.17 -7.91 -11.09
CA LEU A 13 -12.12 -7.57 -12.16
C LEU A 13 -11.49 -7.70 -13.55
N VAL A 14 -10.27 -7.18 -13.72
CA VAL A 14 -9.57 -7.23 -15.01
C VAL A 14 -9.16 -8.66 -15.36
N GLN A 15 -8.76 -9.48 -14.38
CA GLN A 15 -8.49 -10.90 -14.58
C GLN A 15 -9.73 -11.66 -15.06
N GLU A 16 -10.89 -11.37 -14.47
CA GLU A 16 -12.16 -11.99 -14.88
C GLU A 16 -12.53 -11.57 -16.31
N ARG A 17 -12.41 -10.28 -16.65
CA ARG A 17 -12.61 -9.78 -18.02
C ARG A 17 -11.64 -10.41 -19.02
N TYR A 18 -10.37 -10.60 -18.63
CA TYR A 18 -9.37 -11.26 -19.47
C TYR A 18 -9.74 -12.72 -19.73
N SER A 19 -10.21 -13.44 -18.70
CA SER A 19 -10.67 -14.84 -18.85
C SER A 19 -11.87 -14.99 -19.78
N LEU A 20 -12.71 -13.95 -19.86
CA LEU A 20 -13.84 -13.84 -20.77
C LEU A 20 -13.45 -13.28 -22.15
N GLY A 21 -12.16 -13.01 -22.40
CA GLY A 21 -11.66 -12.44 -23.66
C GLY A 21 -12.03 -10.97 -23.88
N SER A 22 -12.57 -10.30 -22.87
CA SER A 22 -13.05 -8.91 -22.92
C SER A 22 -12.01 -7.89 -22.42
N ALA A 23 -10.88 -8.37 -21.91
CA ALA A 23 -9.71 -7.56 -21.59
C ALA A 23 -8.45 -8.20 -22.18
N THR A 24 -7.40 -7.40 -22.30
CA THR A 24 -6.09 -7.79 -22.83
C THR A 24 -5.14 -8.15 -21.70
N ILE A 25 -4.09 -8.91 -22.02
CA ILE A 25 -3.03 -9.23 -21.05
C ILE A 25 -2.30 -7.98 -20.55
N LEU A 26 -2.24 -6.91 -21.36
CA LEU A 26 -1.63 -5.65 -20.96
C LEU A 26 -2.40 -4.99 -19.82
N GLU A 27 -3.73 -4.97 -19.88
CA GLU A 27 -4.57 -4.42 -18.81
C GLU A 27 -4.39 -5.20 -17.49
N VAL A 28 -4.22 -6.53 -17.55
CA VAL A 28 -3.92 -7.35 -16.37
C VAL A 28 -2.57 -6.95 -15.77
N LEU A 29 -1.54 -6.76 -16.60
CA LEU A 29 -0.21 -6.35 -16.15
C LEU A 29 -0.23 -4.95 -15.53
N ASP A 30 -0.95 -4.01 -16.12
CA ASP A 30 -1.12 -2.66 -15.58
C ASP A 30 -1.81 -2.70 -14.20
N ALA A 31 -2.86 -3.51 -14.04
CA ALA A 31 -3.51 -3.70 -12.76
C ALA A 31 -2.55 -4.33 -11.71
N GLN A 32 -1.71 -5.28 -12.10
CA GLN A 32 -0.68 -5.86 -11.20
C GLN A 32 0.35 -4.81 -10.76
N VAL A 33 0.80 -3.95 -11.67
CA VAL A 33 1.70 -2.83 -11.34
C VAL A 33 1.03 -1.90 -10.34
N SER A 34 -0.25 -1.58 -10.54
CA SER A 34 -1.02 -0.72 -9.64
C SER A 34 -1.12 -1.30 -8.22
N VAL A 35 -1.40 -2.61 -8.09
CA VAL A 35 -1.38 -3.32 -6.80
C VAL A 35 0.00 -3.26 -6.14
N SER A 36 1.06 -3.51 -6.90
CA SER A 36 2.43 -3.47 -6.40
C SER A 36 2.80 -2.08 -5.86
N GLN A 37 2.44 -1.03 -6.61
CA GLN A 37 2.66 0.35 -6.20
C GLN A 37 1.85 0.71 -4.95
N ALA A 38 0.58 0.30 -4.88
CA ALA A 38 -0.27 0.53 -3.70
C ALA A 38 0.29 -0.15 -2.45
N ARG A 39 0.82 -1.37 -2.58
CA ARG A 39 1.46 -2.11 -1.48
C ARG A 39 2.74 -1.40 -1.03
N SER A 40 3.59 -0.95 -1.95
CA SER A 40 4.80 -0.20 -1.65
C SER A 40 4.47 1.10 -0.89
N SER A 41 3.51 1.88 -1.40
CA SER A 41 3.04 3.10 -0.75
C SER A 41 2.49 2.85 0.66
N LEU A 42 1.76 1.76 0.88
CA LEU A 42 1.26 1.40 2.21
C LEU A 42 2.40 1.13 3.21
N VAL A 43 3.47 0.48 2.75
CA VAL A 43 4.66 0.23 3.57
C VAL A 43 5.34 1.56 3.93
N THR A 44 5.57 2.43 2.96
CA THR A 44 6.14 3.77 3.19
C THR A 44 5.33 4.57 4.19
N ILE A 45 4.00 4.64 4.02
CA ILE A 45 3.11 5.36 4.94
C ILE A 45 3.21 4.81 6.38
N LYS A 46 3.32 3.49 6.55
CA LYS A 46 3.49 2.87 7.88
C LYS A 46 4.82 3.26 8.52
N TYR A 47 5.91 3.24 7.75
CA TYR A 47 7.22 3.67 8.24
C TYR A 47 7.26 5.16 8.56
N ASP A 48 6.67 6.00 7.72
CA ASP A 48 6.60 7.45 7.94
C ASP A 48 5.80 7.77 9.19
N ALA A 49 4.65 7.10 9.41
CA ALA A 49 3.86 7.25 10.61
C ALA A 49 4.65 6.88 11.87
N LYS A 50 5.42 5.79 11.84
CA LYS A 50 6.28 5.38 12.96
C LYS A 50 7.43 6.34 13.21
N THR A 51 8.03 6.85 12.13
CA THR A 51 9.09 7.85 12.22
C THR A 51 8.56 9.16 12.82
N GLN A 52 7.38 9.61 12.39
CA GLN A 52 6.72 10.78 12.95
C GLN A 52 6.32 10.58 14.42
N GLU A 53 5.84 9.39 14.78
CA GLU A 53 5.56 9.04 16.18
C GLU A 53 6.82 9.13 17.04
N ALA A 54 7.94 8.58 16.57
CA ALA A 54 9.23 8.67 17.27
C ALA A 54 9.74 10.11 17.37
N GLN A 55 9.66 10.90 16.30
CA GLN A 55 10.02 12.32 16.31
C GLN A 55 9.16 13.12 17.30
N PHE A 56 7.86 12.86 17.34
CA PHE A 56 6.95 13.50 18.28
C PHE A 56 7.31 13.17 19.74
N ARG A 57 7.57 11.90 20.05
CA ARG A 57 8.07 11.47 21.38
C ARG A 57 9.43 12.09 21.73
N ALA A 58 10.31 12.25 20.75
CA ALA A 58 11.61 12.90 20.93
C ALA A 58 11.46 14.38 21.33
N ILE A 59 10.58 15.12 20.64
CA ILE A 59 10.27 16.52 20.96
C ILE A 59 9.63 16.65 22.34
N LEU A 60 8.77 15.70 22.73
CA LEU A 60 8.17 15.64 24.06
C LEU A 60 9.15 15.23 25.17
N GLY A 61 10.38 14.83 24.82
CA GLY A 61 11.40 14.39 25.78
C GLY A 61 11.10 13.04 26.44
N THR A 62 10.12 12.28 25.94
CA THR A 62 9.71 10.97 26.49
C THR A 62 10.36 9.79 25.78
N LEU A 63 11.23 10.05 24.79
CA LEU A 63 11.91 9.01 24.02
C LEU A 63 12.73 8.04 24.89
N ASP A 64 13.24 8.52 26.03
CA ASP A 64 14.11 7.78 26.96
C ASP A 64 13.34 6.92 27.98
N GLN A 65 12.01 7.09 28.10
CA GLN A 65 11.19 6.34 29.06
C GLN A 65 10.92 4.89 28.62
N ASP A 66 10.97 4.60 27.32
CA ASP A 66 10.70 3.26 26.77
C ASP A 66 11.94 2.33 26.82
N TYR A 67 13.14 2.86 27.15
CA TYR A 67 14.40 2.10 27.21
C TYR A 67 14.91 1.83 28.65
N ARG A 68 14.07 2.03 29.68
CA ARG A 68 14.37 1.69 31.08
C ARG A 68 13.68 0.41 31.54
#